data_AF-A0A344L5G7-F1
#
_entry.id   AF-A0A344L5G7-F1
#
_cell.length_a   1.000
_cell.length_b   1.000
_cell.length_c   1.000
_cell.angle_alpha   90.00
_cell.angle_beta   90.00
_cell.angle_gamma   90.00
#
_symmetry.space_group_name_H-M   'P 1'
#
loop_
_entity.id
_entity.type
_entity.pdbx_description
1 polymer ?
#
loop_
_entity_poly.entity_id
_entity_poly.type
_entity_poly.pdbx_seq_one_letter_code
_entity_poly.pdbx_strand_id
1 'polypeptide(L)'
;MKMADLTEIAAWFAGHEGTRLGHSDWLEVTPDDVRAFADVTRDWQRIHLDAEVAAAGPYGVPVAHGFYVLGLIPYLTSGLLDLRWTTLGLNYRLDRVRFHAPVLVGDKVRGTATIGGSRVRPRGFLELVLQVTVETSSADRPACTADHTRLYQVAADAELPDLAHAGTVRLDPPPDRPAGSDR
;
A
#
# COMPACT_ATOMS: atom_id res chain seq x y z
N MET A 1 -7.59 -30.94 -5.34
CA MET A 1 -6.31 -30.19 -5.39
C MET A 1 -5.60 -30.38 -4.05
N LYS A 2 -4.27 -30.31 -3.97
CA LYS A 2 -3.54 -30.49 -2.69
C LYS A 2 -3.61 -29.18 -1.90
N MET A 3 -4.17 -29.22 -0.69
CA MET A 3 -4.18 -28.09 0.24
C MET A 3 -2.77 -27.84 0.76
N ALA A 4 -2.37 -26.57 0.88
CA ALA A 4 -1.08 -26.15 1.37
C ALA A 4 -1.15 -25.73 2.84
N ASP A 5 -0.21 -26.19 3.66
CA ASP A 5 -0.10 -25.71 5.05
C ASP A 5 0.73 -24.42 5.17
N LEU A 6 0.76 -23.85 6.38
CA LEU A 6 1.50 -22.62 6.69
C LEU A 6 2.99 -22.71 6.34
N THR A 7 3.61 -23.88 6.53
CA THR A 7 5.04 -24.09 6.24
C THR A 7 5.27 -24.15 4.75
N GLU A 8 4.40 -24.83 4.00
CA GLU A 8 4.45 -24.90 2.54
C GLU A 8 4.29 -23.51 1.91
N ILE A 9 3.34 -22.70 2.39
CA ILE A 9 3.16 -21.31 1.93
C ILE A 9 4.37 -20.44 2.30
N ALA A 10 4.89 -20.57 3.52
CA ALA A 10 6.09 -19.84 3.94
C ALA A 10 7.29 -20.18 3.03
N ALA A 11 7.52 -21.47 2.79
CA ALA A 11 8.59 -21.94 1.92
C ALA A 11 8.39 -21.46 0.47
N TRP A 12 7.15 -21.41 0.00
CA TRP A 12 6.83 -20.88 -1.33
C TRP A 12 7.26 -19.41 -1.45
N PHE A 13 6.91 -18.54 -0.50
CA PHE A 13 7.34 -17.14 -0.55
C PHE A 13 8.85 -16.98 -0.43
N ALA A 14 9.50 -17.79 0.41
CA ALA A 14 10.96 -17.78 0.54
C ALA A 14 11.64 -18.16 -0.78
N GLY A 15 11.08 -19.12 -1.52
CA GLY A 15 11.56 -19.49 -2.86
C GLY A 15 11.34 -18.43 -3.95
N HIS A 16 10.52 -17.40 -3.68
CA HIS A 16 10.21 -16.31 -4.60
C HIS A 16 10.69 -14.94 -4.12
N GLU A 17 11.56 -14.90 -3.11
CA GLU A 17 12.20 -13.65 -2.67
C GLU A 17 12.90 -12.94 -3.84
N GLY A 18 12.76 -11.61 -3.90
CA GLY A 18 13.25 -10.79 -5.00
C GLY A 18 12.32 -10.71 -6.21
N THR A 19 11.22 -11.47 -6.24
CA THR A 19 10.26 -11.42 -7.35
C THR A 19 9.41 -10.15 -7.29
N ARG A 20 9.36 -9.41 -8.40
CA ARG A 20 8.51 -8.22 -8.58
C ARG A 20 7.08 -8.62 -8.95
N LEU A 21 6.10 -8.06 -8.26
CA LEU A 21 4.67 -8.42 -8.36
C LEU A 21 3.87 -7.57 -9.36
N GLY A 22 4.51 -6.61 -10.04
CA GLY A 22 3.84 -5.68 -10.95
C GLY A 22 3.52 -4.34 -10.28
N HIS A 23 2.43 -3.70 -10.70
CA HIS A 23 1.99 -2.41 -10.19
C HIS A 23 0.47 -2.25 -10.19
N SER A 24 -0.06 -1.42 -9.29
CA SER A 24 -1.47 -1.02 -9.36
C SER A 24 -1.75 -0.09 -10.53
N ASP A 25 -3.01 0.10 -10.87
CA ASP A 25 -3.47 1.29 -11.59
C ASP A 25 -3.10 2.57 -10.84
N TRP A 26 -3.13 3.68 -11.58
CA TRP A 26 -2.94 5.01 -11.05
C TRP A 26 -4.16 5.44 -10.22
N LEU A 27 -3.92 5.89 -8.99
CA LEU A 27 -4.87 6.54 -8.11
C LEU A 27 -4.62 8.04 -8.10
N GLU A 28 -5.63 8.85 -8.41
CA GLU A 28 -5.55 10.31 -8.28
C GLU A 28 -5.62 10.73 -6.81
N VAL A 29 -4.78 11.68 -6.41
CA VAL A 29 -4.76 12.25 -5.06
C VAL A 29 -5.52 13.56 -5.07
N THR A 30 -6.71 13.56 -4.45
CA THR A 30 -7.62 14.71 -4.52
C THR A 30 -7.46 15.64 -3.29
N PRO A 31 -7.90 16.91 -3.39
CA PRO A 31 -7.96 17.80 -2.23
C PRO A 31 -8.81 17.23 -1.09
N ASP A 32 -9.89 16.50 -1.42
CA ASP A 32 -10.80 15.92 -0.45
C ASP A 32 -10.16 14.78 0.34
N ASP A 33 -9.33 13.95 -0.31
CA ASP A 33 -8.55 12.91 0.38
C ASP A 33 -7.57 13.53 1.38
N VAL A 34 -6.85 14.57 0.95
CA VAL A 34 -5.86 15.28 1.78
C VAL A 34 -6.53 15.96 2.97
N ARG A 35 -7.69 16.58 2.76
CA ARG A 35 -8.50 17.15 3.85
C ARG A 35 -9.04 16.08 4.79
N ALA A 36 -9.62 15.00 4.27
CA ALA A 36 -10.15 13.91 5.10
C ALA A 36 -9.05 13.29 5.97
N PHE A 37 -7.84 13.14 5.42
CA PHE A 37 -6.69 12.67 6.19
C PHE A 37 -6.30 13.67 7.29
N ALA A 38 -6.26 14.97 6.98
CA ALA A 38 -6.00 16.02 7.97
C ALA A 38 -7.01 15.99 9.12
N ASP A 39 -8.30 15.82 8.82
CA ASP A 39 -9.37 15.83 9.83
C ASP A 39 -9.28 14.61 10.77
N VAL A 40 -8.92 13.44 10.25
CA VAL A 40 -8.73 12.22 11.07
C VAL A 40 -7.44 12.28 11.89
N THR A 41 -6.34 12.75 11.30
CA THR A 41 -5.01 12.72 11.92
C THR A 41 -4.67 13.97 12.72
N ARG A 42 -5.48 15.03 12.57
CA ARG A 42 -5.27 16.35 13.18
C ARG A 42 -4.04 17.08 12.66
N ASP A 43 -3.59 16.73 11.47
CA ASP A 43 -2.50 17.43 10.77
C ASP A 43 -3.06 18.44 9.77
N TRP A 44 -3.34 19.65 10.26
CA TRP A 44 -3.81 20.77 9.46
C TRP A 44 -2.69 21.73 9.07
N GLN A 45 -1.44 21.26 8.92
CA GLN A 45 -0.39 22.12 8.38
C GLN A 45 -0.83 22.74 7.05
N ARG A 46 -0.71 24.07 6.95
CA ARG A 46 -1.31 24.86 5.86
C ARG A 46 -0.81 24.47 4.48
N ILE A 47 0.41 23.93 4.37
CA ILE A 47 0.99 23.45 3.10
C ILE A 47 0.17 22.34 2.43
N HIS A 48 -0.71 21.66 3.18
CA HIS A 48 -1.55 20.58 2.68
C HIS A 48 -2.94 21.07 2.21
N LEU A 49 -3.42 22.21 2.72
CA LEU A 49 -4.85 22.58 2.65
C LEU A 49 -5.10 24.00 2.16
N ASP A 50 -4.10 24.87 2.23
CA ASP A 50 -4.21 26.30 1.90
C ASP A 50 -3.47 26.59 0.60
N ALA A 51 -4.24 26.86 -0.46
CA ALA A 51 -3.71 27.11 -1.79
C ALA A 51 -2.84 28.37 -1.85
N GLU A 52 -3.14 29.41 -1.06
CA GLU A 52 -2.35 30.65 -1.07
C GLU A 52 -0.97 30.43 -0.43
N VAL A 53 -0.94 29.72 0.70
CA VAL A 53 0.33 29.34 1.35
C VAL A 53 1.15 28.42 0.45
N ALA A 54 0.50 27.46 -0.19
CA ALA A 54 1.20 26.52 -1.04
C ALA A 54 1.73 27.17 -2.32
N ALA A 55 0.99 28.14 -2.90
CA ALA A 55 1.42 28.92 -4.06
C ALA A 55 2.65 29.78 -3.78
N ALA A 56 2.79 30.30 -2.56
CA ALA A 56 3.99 31.02 -2.12
C ALA A 56 5.16 30.07 -1.77
N GLY A 57 4.90 28.77 -1.66
CA GLY A 57 5.87 27.73 -1.31
C GLY A 57 6.63 27.15 -2.50
N PRO A 58 7.59 26.26 -2.25
CA PRO A 58 8.49 25.71 -3.27
C PRO A 58 7.81 24.80 -4.31
N TYR A 59 6.56 24.40 -4.05
CA TYR A 59 5.83 23.45 -4.90
C TYR A 59 4.68 24.10 -5.67
N GLY A 60 4.31 25.35 -5.37
CA GLY A 60 3.28 26.12 -6.08
C GLY A 60 1.84 25.64 -5.90
N VAL A 61 1.62 24.44 -5.35
CA VAL A 61 0.32 23.83 -5.07
C VAL A 61 0.38 23.04 -3.77
N PRO A 62 -0.77 22.75 -3.14
CA PRO A 62 -0.79 21.92 -1.94
C PRO A 62 -0.13 20.57 -2.16
N VAL A 63 0.59 20.09 -1.14
CA VAL A 63 1.27 18.79 -1.15
C VAL A 63 0.47 17.84 -0.27
N ALA A 64 0.28 16.58 -0.67
CA ALA A 64 -0.34 15.58 0.18
C ALA A 64 0.55 15.24 1.40
N HIS A 65 -0.07 14.83 2.51
CA HIS A 65 0.68 14.39 3.69
C HIS A 65 1.53 13.17 3.36
N GLY A 66 2.80 13.14 3.79
CA GLY A 66 3.64 11.95 3.60
C GLY A 66 3.03 10.70 4.25
N PHE A 67 2.41 10.85 5.42
CA PHE A 67 1.72 9.75 6.10
C PHE A 67 0.43 9.30 5.37
N TYR A 68 -0.22 10.17 4.61
CA TYR A 68 -1.31 9.76 3.72
C TYR A 68 -0.79 8.82 2.63
N VAL A 69 0.29 9.22 1.94
CA VAL A 69 0.94 8.39 0.90
C VAL A 69 1.42 7.04 1.47
N LEU A 70 2.00 7.04 2.67
CA LEU A 70 2.38 5.80 3.37
C LEU A 70 1.15 4.94 3.72
N GLY A 71 0.08 5.58 4.18
CA GLY A 71 -1.19 4.93 4.52
C GLY A 71 -1.93 4.33 3.33
N LEU A 72 -1.64 4.78 2.11
CA LEU A 72 -2.18 4.21 0.88
C LEU A 72 -1.54 2.87 0.50
N ILE A 73 -0.37 2.50 1.06
CA ILE A 73 0.34 1.27 0.68
C ILE A 73 -0.55 0.01 0.68
N PRO A 74 -1.37 -0.29 1.70
CA PRO A 74 -2.25 -1.46 1.70
C PRO A 74 -3.20 -1.49 0.49
N TYR A 75 -3.74 -0.33 0.12
CA TYR A 75 -4.65 -0.18 -1.01
C TYR A 75 -3.91 -0.27 -2.35
N LEU A 76 -2.80 0.46 -2.51
CA LEU A 76 -1.98 0.47 -3.73
C LEU A 76 -1.26 -0.85 -4.03
N THR A 77 -1.24 -1.77 -3.06
CA THR A 77 -0.70 -3.12 -3.26
C THR A 77 -1.76 -4.19 -3.14
N SER A 78 -3.04 -3.79 -3.03
CA SER A 78 -4.16 -4.71 -3.11
C SER A 78 -4.16 -5.37 -4.50
N GLY A 79 -4.41 -6.67 -4.52
CA GLY A 79 -4.41 -7.49 -5.74
C GLY A 79 -3.05 -7.74 -6.41
N LEU A 80 -1.94 -7.08 -6.00
CA LEU A 80 -0.59 -7.45 -6.47
C LEU A 80 -0.19 -8.87 -6.06
N LEU A 81 -0.82 -9.37 -5.00
CA LEU A 81 -0.70 -10.73 -4.53
C LEU A 81 -2.12 -11.26 -4.36
N ASP A 82 -2.38 -12.44 -4.92
CA ASP A 82 -3.59 -13.18 -4.61
C ASP A 82 -3.58 -13.56 -3.12
N LEU A 83 -4.64 -13.20 -2.37
CA LEU A 83 -4.77 -13.43 -0.94
C LEU A 83 -5.79 -14.52 -0.58
N ARG A 84 -6.27 -15.31 -1.56
CA ARG A 84 -7.21 -16.43 -1.35
C ARG A 84 -6.70 -17.49 -0.37
N TRP A 85 -5.40 -17.56 -0.15
CA TRP A 85 -4.75 -18.43 0.83
C TRP A 85 -4.83 -17.91 2.28
N THR A 86 -5.48 -16.76 2.53
CA THR A 86 -5.56 -16.11 3.84
C THR A 86 -6.99 -15.95 4.35
N THR A 87 -7.16 -15.91 5.67
CA THR A 87 -8.43 -15.53 6.32
C THR A 87 -8.37 -14.16 6.98
N LEU A 88 -7.17 -13.70 7.33
CA LEU A 88 -6.92 -12.46 8.05
C LEU A 88 -5.55 -11.92 7.65
N GLY A 89 -5.45 -10.61 7.48
CA GLY A 89 -4.18 -9.88 7.31
C GLY A 89 -4.11 -8.68 8.25
N LEU A 90 -2.93 -8.40 8.78
CA LEU A 90 -2.66 -7.19 9.57
C LEU A 90 -1.32 -6.57 9.19
N ASN A 91 -1.26 -5.24 9.17
CA ASN A 91 -0.03 -4.49 8.99
C ASN A 91 0.75 -4.53 10.31
N TYR A 92 1.92 -5.16 10.32
CA TYR A 92 2.66 -5.44 11.57
C TYR A 92 3.83 -4.50 11.80
N ARG A 93 4.57 -4.18 10.73
CA ARG A 93 5.79 -3.37 10.82
C ARG A 93 6.04 -2.64 9.51
N LEU A 94 6.60 -1.44 9.62
CA LEU A 94 7.14 -0.67 8.52
C LEU A 94 8.60 -0.37 8.84
N ASP A 95 9.52 -0.83 7.98
CA ASP A 95 10.94 -0.54 8.07
C ASP A 95 11.39 0.30 6.86
N ARG A 96 12.55 0.95 6.99
CA ARG A 96 13.24 1.70 5.91
C ARG A 96 12.33 2.68 5.13
N VAL A 97 11.32 3.24 5.80
CA VAL A 97 10.41 4.24 5.20
C VAL A 97 11.21 5.48 4.79
N ARG A 98 11.03 5.92 3.54
CA ARG A 98 11.61 7.16 3.01
C ARG A 98 10.59 7.87 2.12
N PHE A 99 10.59 9.20 2.17
CA PHE A 99 9.82 10.07 1.27
C PHE A 99 10.82 10.82 0.37
N HIS A 100 10.81 10.56 -0.94
CA HIS A 100 11.85 11.10 -1.84
C HIS A 100 11.35 12.27 -2.68
N ALA A 101 10.16 12.15 -3.27
CA ALA A 101 9.47 13.21 -4.00
C ALA A 101 8.16 13.58 -3.28
N PRO A 102 7.77 14.87 -3.24
CA PRO A 102 6.45 15.26 -2.78
C PRO A 102 5.37 14.72 -3.73
N VAL A 103 4.19 14.45 -3.21
CA VAL A 103 3.00 14.16 -4.01
C VAL A 103 2.15 15.42 -4.00
N LEU A 104 1.98 16.06 -5.14
CA LEU A 104 1.18 17.26 -5.28
C LEU A 104 -0.31 16.87 -5.33
N VAL A 105 -1.17 17.73 -4.82
CA VAL A 105 -2.62 17.55 -5.00
C VAL A 105 -2.93 17.63 -6.50
N GLY A 106 -3.64 16.61 -7.01
CA GLY A 106 -3.86 16.36 -8.44
C GLY A 106 -2.88 15.38 -9.08
N ASP A 107 -1.81 14.97 -8.38
CA ASP A 107 -0.95 13.89 -8.85
C ASP A 107 -1.69 12.55 -8.87
N LYS A 108 -1.17 11.64 -9.70
CA LYS A 108 -1.52 10.24 -9.63
C LYS A 108 -0.39 9.46 -8.96
N VAL A 109 -0.74 8.52 -8.10
CA VAL A 109 0.19 7.58 -7.45
C VAL A 109 -0.14 6.13 -7.79
N ARG A 110 0.86 5.26 -7.80
CA ARG A 110 0.65 3.80 -7.93
C ARG A 110 1.66 3.03 -7.09
N GLY A 111 1.26 1.84 -6.63
CA GLY A 111 2.11 0.97 -5.83
C GLY A 111 2.77 -0.11 -6.67
N THR A 112 4.03 -0.42 -6.37
CA THR A 112 4.72 -1.61 -6.84
C THR A 112 5.29 -2.36 -5.65
N ALA A 113 5.43 -3.67 -5.76
CA ALA A 113 5.93 -4.50 -4.66
C ALA A 113 6.88 -5.59 -5.14
N THR A 114 7.87 -5.90 -4.33
CA THR A 114 8.77 -7.05 -4.46
C THR A 114 8.66 -7.91 -3.21
N ILE A 115 8.66 -9.23 -3.36
CA ILE A 115 8.69 -10.15 -2.21
C ILE A 115 10.04 -9.99 -1.51
N GLY A 116 10.02 -9.53 -0.25
CA GLY A 116 11.21 -9.33 0.57
C GLY A 116 11.52 -10.47 1.54
N GLY A 117 10.71 -11.52 1.52
CA GLY A 117 10.92 -12.74 2.32
C GLY A 117 9.73 -13.07 3.22
N SER A 118 9.77 -14.26 3.79
CA SER A 118 8.70 -14.80 4.63
C SER A 118 9.26 -15.61 5.80
N ARG A 119 8.45 -15.74 6.86
CA ARG A 119 8.73 -16.69 7.96
C ARG A 119 7.47 -17.06 8.72
N VAL A 120 7.49 -18.25 9.30
CA VAL A 120 6.44 -18.67 10.24
C VAL A 120 6.60 -17.91 11.57
N ARG A 121 5.48 -17.52 12.16
CA ARG A 121 5.39 -16.86 13.47
C ARG A 121 4.50 -17.67 14.42
N PRO A 122 4.66 -17.49 15.74
CA PRO A 122 3.77 -18.10 16.72
C PRO A 122 2.29 -17.81 16.43
N ARG A 123 1.41 -18.67 16.94
CA ARG A 123 -0.06 -18.60 16.74
C ARG A 123 -0.51 -18.80 15.29
N GLY A 124 0.31 -19.45 14.47
CA GLY A 124 -0.06 -19.85 13.11
C GLY A 124 -0.07 -18.71 12.10
N PHE A 125 0.74 -17.67 12.32
CA PHE A 125 0.85 -16.56 11.38
C PHE A 125 1.99 -16.77 10.40
N LEU A 126 1.77 -16.39 9.15
CA LEU A 126 2.82 -16.11 8.19
C LEU A 126 3.23 -14.64 8.32
N GLU A 127 4.50 -14.35 8.56
CA GLU A 127 5.07 -13.03 8.32
C GLU A 127 5.54 -12.94 6.88
N LEU A 128 5.06 -11.94 6.14
CA LEU A 128 5.45 -11.64 4.78
C LEU A 128 5.97 -10.21 4.71
N VAL A 129 7.17 -10.02 4.15
CA VAL A 129 7.75 -8.70 3.88
C VAL A 129 7.52 -8.35 2.42
N LEU A 130 6.92 -7.20 2.15
CA LEU A 130 6.82 -6.61 0.82
C LEU A 130 7.67 -5.35 0.78
N GLN A 131 8.62 -5.29 -0.16
CA GLN A 131 9.38 -4.09 -0.45
C GLN A 131 8.56 -3.24 -1.42
N VAL A 132 7.95 -2.17 -0.91
CA VAL A 132 6.98 -1.36 -1.62
C VAL A 132 7.63 -0.07 -2.12
N THR A 133 7.32 0.28 -3.36
CA THR A 133 7.60 1.60 -3.94
C THR A 133 6.30 2.24 -4.40
N VAL A 134 6.02 3.44 -3.91
CA VAL A 134 4.93 4.29 -4.39
C VAL A 134 5.52 5.29 -5.37
N GLU A 135 5.10 5.20 -6.62
CA GLU A 135 5.48 6.10 -7.71
C GLU A 135 4.49 7.28 -7.78
N THR A 136 4.93 8.43 -8.28
CA THR A 136 4.06 9.61 -8.55
C THR A 136 4.20 10.02 -10.01
N SER A 137 3.14 10.57 -10.61
CA SER A 137 3.11 11.01 -12.00
C SER A 137 3.94 12.27 -12.28
N SER A 138 4.29 13.04 -11.25
CA SER A 138 4.96 14.34 -11.38
C SER A 138 6.48 14.29 -11.22
N ALA A 139 7.07 13.13 -10.93
CA ALA A 139 8.49 13.00 -10.67
C ALA A 139 9.08 11.66 -11.14
N ASP A 140 10.33 11.69 -11.60
CA ASP A 140 11.10 10.48 -11.97
C ASP A 140 11.58 9.67 -10.76
N ARG A 141 11.51 10.25 -9.56
CA ARG A 141 11.86 9.59 -8.30
C ARG A 141 10.57 9.15 -7.57
N PRO A 142 10.59 8.03 -6.84
CA PRO A 142 9.40 7.55 -6.14
C PRO A 142 8.96 8.53 -5.06
N ALA A 143 7.66 8.59 -4.81
CA ALA A 143 7.12 9.37 -3.69
C ALA A 143 7.56 8.76 -2.36
N CYS A 144 7.36 7.46 -2.20
CA CYS A 144 7.62 6.73 -0.95
C CYS A 144 8.21 5.34 -1.23
N THR A 145 9.12 4.89 -0.38
CA THR A 145 9.57 3.49 -0.33
C THR A 145 9.46 2.97 1.10
N ALA A 146 9.03 1.72 1.28
CA ALA A 146 8.90 1.09 2.60
C ALA A 146 9.06 -0.43 2.52
N ASP A 147 9.68 -1.04 3.54
CA ASP A 147 9.59 -2.48 3.77
C ASP A 147 8.36 -2.73 4.65
N HIS A 148 7.27 -3.19 4.03
CA HIS A 148 5.99 -3.40 4.68
C HIS A 148 5.81 -4.87 5.08
N THR A 149 5.87 -5.12 6.39
CA THR A 149 5.67 -6.45 6.96
C THR A 149 4.21 -6.64 7.34
N ARG A 150 3.61 -7.72 6.86
CA ARG A 150 2.25 -8.14 7.18
C ARG A 150 2.26 -9.50 7.88
N LEU A 151 1.30 -9.70 8.78
CA LEU A 151 1.01 -11.04 9.31
C LEU A 151 -0.30 -11.54 8.72
N TYR A 152 -0.29 -12.79 8.25
CA TYR A 152 -1.47 -13.45 7.71
C TYR A 152 -1.80 -14.74 8.48
N GLN A 153 -3.09 -14.98 8.73
CA GLN A 153 -3.54 -16.34 9.03
C GLN A 153 -3.83 -17.07 7.74
N VAL A 154 -3.30 -18.28 7.63
CA VAL A 154 -3.49 -19.15 6.47
C VAL A 154 -4.87 -19.82 6.55
N ALA A 155 -5.58 -19.84 5.43
CA ALA A 155 -6.87 -20.52 5.32
C ALA A 155 -6.71 -22.04 5.41
N ALA A 156 -7.71 -22.73 5.95
CA ALA A 156 -7.66 -24.18 6.11
C ALA A 156 -7.63 -24.93 4.76
N ASP A 157 -8.22 -24.32 3.74
CA ASP A 157 -8.29 -24.78 2.35
C ASP A 157 -7.33 -24.02 1.44
N ALA A 158 -6.30 -23.39 2.01
CA ALA A 158 -5.35 -22.59 1.24
C ALA A 158 -4.68 -23.41 0.13
N GLU A 159 -4.54 -22.79 -1.03
CA GLU A 159 -3.70 -23.25 -2.12
C GLU A 159 -2.41 -22.42 -2.15
N LEU A 160 -1.39 -22.91 -2.85
CA LEU A 160 -0.18 -22.13 -3.03
C LEU A 160 -0.51 -20.83 -3.79
N PRO A 161 0.14 -19.70 -3.42
CA PRO A 161 -0.08 -18.45 -4.14
C PRO A 161 0.30 -18.59 -5.62
N ASP A 162 -0.40 -17.84 -6.46
CA ASP A 162 -0.15 -17.78 -7.90
C ASP A 162 0.34 -16.39 -8.32
N LEU A 163 1.48 -16.35 -9.02
CA LEU A 163 2.07 -15.13 -9.56
C LEU A 163 1.61 -14.81 -10.99
N ALA A 164 0.71 -15.60 -11.58
CA ALA A 164 0.16 -15.32 -12.91
C ALA A 164 -0.54 -13.96 -13.01
N HIS A 165 -0.89 -13.34 -11.87
CA HIS A 165 -1.42 -11.99 -11.76
C HIS A 165 -0.36 -10.88 -11.83
N ALA A 166 0.93 -11.21 -12.00
CA ALA A 166 2.00 -10.23 -12.11
C ALA A 166 1.81 -9.33 -13.34
N GLY A 167 1.47 -8.06 -13.10
CA GLY A 167 1.12 -7.12 -14.16
C GLY A 167 0.51 -5.84 -13.60
N THR A 168 -0.37 -5.21 -14.38
CA THR A 168 -1.19 -4.09 -13.90
C THR A 168 -2.42 -4.62 -13.17
N VAL A 169 -2.59 -4.24 -11.91
CA VAL A 169 -3.75 -4.63 -11.09
C VAL A 169 -4.70 -3.45 -10.97
N ARG A 170 -5.97 -3.69 -11.32
CA ARG A 170 -7.02 -2.71 -11.10
C ARG A 170 -7.26 -2.53 -9.62
N LEU A 171 -7.27 -1.27 -9.19
CA LEU A 171 -7.68 -0.92 -7.84
C LEU A 171 -9.19 -1.09 -7.72
N ASP A 172 -9.63 -1.82 -6.71
CA ASP A 172 -11.06 -1.91 -6.41
C ASP A 172 -11.57 -0.52 -6.01
N PRO A 173 -12.74 -0.08 -6.50
CA PRO A 173 -13.32 1.16 -6.01
C PRO A 173 -13.51 1.06 -4.49
N PRO A 174 -13.36 2.17 -3.76
CA PRO A 174 -13.71 2.16 -2.34
C PRO A 174 -15.15 1.66 -2.20
N PRO A 175 -15.46 0.85 -1.18
CA PRO A 175 -16.84 0.46 -0.92
C PRO A 175 -17.67 1.72 -0.74
N ASP A 176 -18.92 1.69 -1.20
CA ASP A 176 -19.85 2.80 -0.98
C ASP A 176 -19.81 3.18 0.49
N ARG A 177 -19.49 4.46 0.78
CA ARG A 177 -19.60 4.97 2.14
C ARG A 177 -21.05 4.72 2.57
N PRO A 178 -21.31 4.05 3.70
CA PRO A 178 -22.67 3.90 4.17
C PRO A 178 -23.30 5.29 4.25
N ALA A 179 -24.45 5.46 3.61
CA ALA A 179 -25.17 6.73 3.61
C ALA A 179 -25.44 7.13 5.07
N GLY A 180 -24.85 8.25 5.51
CA GLY A 180 -25.07 8.81 6.84
C GLY A 180 -23.92 8.59 7.82
N SER A 181 -22.91 9.44 7.73
CA SER A 181 -22.20 9.91 8.92
C SER A 181 -21.86 11.40 8.78
N ASP A 182 -22.86 12.20 8.42
CA ASP A 182 -22.86 13.61 8.80
C ASP A 182 -23.12 13.62 10.32
N ARG A 183 -22.04 13.73 11.10
CA ARG A 183 -22.06 14.16 12.50
C ARG A 183 -21.10 15.30 12.68
#